data_AF-A0A1F9UJP4-F1
#
_entry.id   AF-A0A1F9UJP4-F1
#
_cell.length_a   1.000
_cell.length_b   1.000
_cell.length_c   1.000
_cell.angle_alpha   90.00
_cell.angle_beta   90.00
_cell.angle_gamma   90.00
#
_symmetry.space_group_name_H-M   'P 1'
#
loop_
_entity.id
_entity.type
_entity.pdbx_description
1 polymer ?
#
loop_
_entity_poly.entity_id
_entity_poly.type
_entity_poly.pdbx_seq_one_letter_code
_entity_poly.pdbx_strand_id
1 'polypeptide(L)'
;MKNAHRPDFLPLEPGLRLEYELSRAQGRETLVVEHSVGPGGGVSVRRTWRTSDGKEESETSRAERREGGVYFDGELVLPLPARVGAAWARPPREYRVEDLGASAETPAGRFTGCLRVGYLIAAGDGGSGERFYAPGLGLVRETCADESDPFELVLTASSRADVR
;
A
#
# COMPACT_ATOMS: atom_id res chain seq x y z
N MET A 1 -21.00 7.06 -24.79
CA MET A 1 -20.65 6.99 -23.35
C MET A 1 -19.14 6.88 -23.27
N LYS A 2 -18.45 7.86 -22.65
CA LYS A 2 -17.00 7.76 -22.43
C LYS A 2 -16.77 6.63 -21.42
N ASN A 3 -15.94 5.63 -21.76
CA ASN A 3 -15.47 4.65 -20.79
C ASN A 3 -14.73 5.42 -19.69
N ALA A 4 -15.37 5.60 -18.53
CA ALA A 4 -14.70 6.12 -17.35
C ALA A 4 -13.61 5.10 -17.00
N HIS A 5 -12.36 5.46 -17.24
CA HIS A 5 -11.22 4.65 -16.86
C HIS A 5 -11.31 4.45 -15.34
N ARG A 6 -11.42 3.20 -14.89
CA ARG A 6 -11.50 2.91 -13.46
C ARG A 6 -10.15 3.29 -12.83
N PRO A 7 -10.14 4.01 -11.69
CA PRO A 7 -8.89 4.40 -11.04
C PRO A 7 -8.08 3.16 -10.65
N ASP A 8 -6.78 3.22 -10.91
CA ASP A 8 -5.81 2.21 -10.50
C ASP A 8 -5.24 2.59 -9.13
N PHE A 9 -5.60 1.86 -8.08
CA PHE A 9 -5.18 2.17 -6.71
C PHE A 9 -3.89 1.48 -6.30
N LEU A 10 -3.29 0.65 -7.16
CA LEU A 10 -2.02 -0.01 -6.89
C LEU A 10 -1.29 -0.24 -8.22
N PRO A 11 -0.79 0.84 -8.85
CA PRO A 11 -0.12 0.76 -10.14
C PRO A 11 1.18 -0.04 -10.02
N LEU A 12 1.29 -1.09 -10.83
CA LEU A 12 2.52 -1.88 -10.95
C LEU A 12 3.39 -1.28 -12.04
N GLU A 13 3.95 -0.11 -11.76
CA GLU A 13 4.71 0.67 -12.73
C GLU A 13 6.19 0.74 -12.34
N PRO A 14 7.10 0.11 -13.11
CA PRO A 14 8.54 0.28 -12.92
C PRO A 14 8.95 1.75 -12.93
N GLY A 15 9.91 2.11 -12.09
CA GLY A 15 10.36 3.48 -11.89
C GLY A 15 9.57 4.24 -10.83
N LEU A 16 8.42 3.72 -10.37
CA LEU A 16 7.70 4.30 -9.23
C LEU A 16 8.52 4.13 -7.95
N ARG A 17 8.68 5.22 -7.20
CA ARG A 17 9.33 5.25 -5.91
C ARG A 17 8.50 6.03 -4.91
N LEU A 18 8.28 5.44 -3.73
CA LEU A 18 7.45 5.98 -2.66
C LEU A 18 8.27 6.00 -1.37
N GLU A 19 8.30 7.13 -0.67
CA GLU A 19 8.95 7.27 0.64
C GLU A 19 7.90 7.48 1.71
N TYR A 20 8.09 6.82 2.85
CA TYR A 20 7.19 6.87 3.98
C TYR A 20 7.96 7.11 5.28
N GLU A 21 7.31 7.78 6.22
CA GLU A 21 7.67 7.72 7.63
C GLU A 21 6.80 6.63 8.30
N LEU A 22 7.45 5.69 8.98
CA LEU A 22 6.81 4.72 9.87
C LEU A 22 7.03 5.18 11.30
N SER A 23 5.94 5.45 12.02
CA SER A 23 5.94 5.81 13.43
C SER A 23 5.32 4.68 14.26
N ARG A 24 6.05 4.22 15.27
CA ARG A 24 5.64 3.18 16.23
C ARG A 24 6.10 3.54 17.65
N ALA A 25 5.69 2.78 18.66
CA ALA A 25 6.06 3.05 20.06
C ALA A 25 7.59 3.06 20.29
N GLN A 26 8.33 2.24 19.54
CA GLN A 26 9.78 2.08 19.68
C GLN A 26 10.59 3.13 18.90
N GLY A 27 9.95 3.94 18.07
CA GLY A 27 10.61 5.02 17.34
C GLY A 27 10.05 5.26 15.94
N ARG A 28 10.87 5.95 15.13
CA ARG A 28 10.57 6.27 13.74
C ARG A 28 11.57 5.63 12.79
N GLU A 29 11.05 5.20 11.67
CA GLU A 29 11.81 4.61 10.57
C GLU A 29 11.39 5.24 9.25
N THR A 30 12.30 5.24 8.28
CA THR A 30 11.96 5.53 6.89
C THR A 30 11.73 4.22 6.15
N LEU A 31 10.62 4.14 5.41
CA LEU A 31 10.39 3.07 4.44
C LEU A 31 10.48 3.66 3.03
N VAL A 32 11.32 3.07 2.18
CA VAL A 32 11.36 3.35 0.75
C VAL A 32 10.82 2.15 -0.01
N VAL A 33 9.86 2.37 -0.90
CA VAL A 33 9.29 1.36 -1.79
C VAL A 33 9.62 1.70 -3.23
N GLU A 34 10.26 0.77 -3.94
CA GLU A 34 10.73 0.96 -5.32
C GLU A 34 10.19 -0.15 -6.22
N HIS A 35 9.61 0.25 -7.35
CA HIS A 35 9.14 -0.65 -8.39
C HIS A 35 10.19 -0.73 -9.50
N SER A 36 10.54 -1.94 -9.91
CA SER A 36 11.49 -2.22 -10.99
C SER A 36 10.96 -3.33 -11.88
N VAL A 37 11.56 -3.49 -13.07
CA VAL A 37 11.21 -4.60 -13.96
C VAL A 37 11.56 -5.91 -13.26
N GLY A 38 10.56 -6.77 -13.09
CA GLY A 38 10.71 -8.09 -12.49
C GLY A 38 10.84 -9.20 -13.55
N PRO A 39 11.18 -10.42 -13.12
CA PRO A 39 11.25 -11.57 -14.02
C PRO A 39 9.87 -11.90 -14.62
N GLY A 40 9.86 -12.41 -15.85
CA GLY A 40 8.65 -12.88 -16.51
C GLY A 40 7.61 -11.80 -16.79
N GLY A 41 8.03 -10.53 -16.91
CA GLY A 41 7.13 -9.39 -17.18
C GLY A 41 6.35 -8.90 -15.95
N GLY A 42 6.66 -9.39 -14.75
CA GLY A 42 6.14 -8.84 -13.49
C GLY A 42 6.86 -7.57 -13.05
N VAL A 43 6.48 -7.05 -11.89
CA VAL A 43 7.18 -5.93 -11.22
C VAL A 43 7.85 -6.45 -9.97
N SER A 44 9.13 -6.14 -9.79
CA SER A 44 9.81 -6.36 -8.52
C SER A 44 9.59 -5.15 -7.63
N VAL A 45 9.03 -5.37 -6.44
CA VAL A 45 8.77 -4.34 -5.42
C VAL A 45 9.78 -4.50 -4.30
N ARG A 46 10.77 -3.62 -4.25
CA ARG A 46 11.75 -3.57 -3.17
C ARG A 46 11.26 -2.64 -2.07
N ARG A 47 11.36 -3.10 -0.82
CA ARG A 47 11.08 -2.32 0.39
C ARG A 47 12.37 -2.21 1.18
N THR A 48 12.75 -1.00 1.55
CA THR A 48 13.95 -0.73 2.33
C THR A 48 13.57 0.08 3.56
N TRP A 49 13.79 -0.50 4.74
CA TRP A 49 13.56 0.14 6.02
C TRP A 49 14.88 0.70 6.53
N ARG A 50 14.85 1.93 7.04
CA ARG A 50 15.99 2.56 7.68
C ARG A 50 15.60 3.10 9.04
N THR A 51 16.29 2.63 10.07
CA THR A 51 16.12 3.10 11.46
C THR A 51 16.90 4.39 11.70
N SER A 52 16.57 5.09 12.79
CA SER A 52 17.24 6.32 13.18
C SER A 52 18.72 6.14 13.56
N ASP A 53 19.14 4.94 13.97
CA ASP A 53 20.55 4.57 14.20
C ASP A 53 21.30 4.21 12.91
N GLY A 54 20.65 4.33 11.74
CA GLY A 54 21.24 4.16 10.42
C GLY A 54 21.33 2.71 9.94
N LYS A 55 20.74 1.75 10.66
CA LYS A 55 20.61 0.37 10.15
C LYS A 55 19.63 0.34 8.99
N GLU A 56 19.92 -0.53 8.03
CA GLU A 56 19.11 -0.69 6.83
C GLU A 56 18.82 -2.17 6.60
N GLU A 57 17.54 -2.48 6.36
CA GLU A 57 17.07 -3.80 5.99
C GLU A 57 16.25 -3.69 4.71
N SER A 58 16.28 -4.73 3.86
CA SER A 58 15.53 -4.72 2.60
C SER A 58 14.87 -6.06 2.32
N GLU A 59 13.68 -6.00 1.74
CA GLU A 59 12.91 -7.13 1.23
C GLU A 59 12.53 -6.87 -0.23
N THR A 60 12.39 -7.92 -1.04
CA THR A 60 11.85 -7.81 -2.40
C THR A 60 10.74 -8.81 -2.61
N SER A 61 9.60 -8.32 -3.09
CA SER A 61 8.45 -9.14 -3.50
C SER A 61 8.26 -9.08 -5.00
N ARG A 62 7.75 -10.17 -5.60
CA ARG A 62 7.21 -10.15 -6.95
C ARG A 62 5.77 -9.64 -6.90
N ALA A 63 5.47 -8.59 -7.65
CA ALA A 63 4.13 -8.08 -7.86
C ALA A 63 3.63 -8.36 -9.27
N GLU A 64 2.36 -8.71 -9.38
CA GLU A 64 1.72 -8.92 -10.67
C GLU A 64 0.21 -8.63 -10.62
N ARG A 65 -0.32 -8.24 -11.79
CA ARG A 65 -1.74 -8.10 -12.01
C ARG A 65 -2.24 -9.35 -12.72
N ARG A 66 -3.24 -9.99 -12.12
CA ARG A 66 -3.92 -11.17 -12.67
C ARG A 66 -5.41 -10.86 -12.77
N GLU A 67 -6.16 -11.81 -13.32
CA GLU A 67 -7.62 -11.76 -13.22
C GLU A 67 -8.04 -11.64 -11.75
N GLY A 68 -8.91 -10.68 -11.44
CA GLY A 68 -9.47 -10.49 -10.11
C GLY A 68 -8.63 -9.65 -9.13
N GLY A 69 -7.37 -9.28 -9.42
CA GLY A 69 -6.62 -8.45 -8.48
C GLY A 69 -5.14 -8.19 -8.76
N VAL A 70 -4.54 -7.47 -7.81
CA VAL A 70 -3.10 -7.32 -7.66
C VAL A 70 -2.59 -8.31 -6.62
N TYR A 71 -1.50 -8.99 -6.92
CA TYR A 71 -0.92 -10.05 -6.11
C TYR A 71 0.54 -9.76 -5.81
N PHE A 72 0.97 -9.94 -4.56
CA PHE A 72 2.37 -9.92 -4.15
C PHE A 72 2.76 -11.33 -3.69
N ASP A 73 3.78 -11.92 -4.31
CA ASP A 73 4.27 -13.28 -4.04
C ASP A 73 3.15 -14.35 -4.08
N GLY A 74 2.15 -14.13 -4.94
CA GLY A 74 0.99 -15.00 -5.11
C GLY A 74 -0.20 -14.70 -4.18
N GLU A 75 -0.04 -13.81 -3.19
CA GLU A 75 -1.08 -13.40 -2.24
C GLU A 75 -1.87 -12.20 -2.77
N LEU A 76 -3.20 -12.27 -2.72
CA LEU A 76 -4.08 -11.18 -3.14
C LEU A 76 -3.93 -9.98 -2.20
N VAL A 77 -3.40 -8.86 -2.70
CA VAL A 77 -3.22 -7.63 -1.92
C VAL A 77 -4.32 -6.59 -2.17
N LEU A 78 -4.93 -6.60 -3.35
CA LEU A 78 -6.05 -5.72 -3.68
C LEU A 78 -6.95 -6.34 -4.76
N PRO A 79 -8.25 -6.62 -4.48
CA PRO A 79 -9.18 -7.10 -5.50
C PRO A 79 -9.47 -6.04 -6.55
N LEU A 80 -9.54 -6.48 -7.80
CA LEU A 80 -9.87 -5.64 -8.95
C LEU A 80 -11.11 -6.19 -9.70
N PRO A 81 -11.99 -5.30 -10.19
CA PRO A 81 -11.99 -3.87 -9.91
C PRO A 81 -12.36 -3.58 -8.45
N ALA A 82 -11.76 -2.56 -7.84
CA ALA A 82 -12.11 -2.16 -6.49
C ALA A 82 -13.59 -1.75 -6.41
N ARG A 83 -14.29 -2.22 -5.38
CA ARG A 83 -15.73 -1.98 -5.13
C ARG A 83 -15.97 -1.93 -3.62
N VAL A 84 -16.77 -0.97 -3.17
CA VAL A 84 -17.22 -0.93 -1.76
C VAL A 84 -17.86 -2.25 -1.37
N GLY A 85 -17.49 -2.76 -0.19
CA GLY A 85 -17.92 -4.05 0.34
C GLY A 85 -17.12 -5.26 -0.16
N ALA A 86 -16.26 -5.12 -1.17
CA ALA A 86 -15.34 -6.19 -1.54
C ALA A 86 -14.42 -6.51 -0.36
N ALA A 87 -14.31 -7.80 -0.03
CA ALA A 87 -13.55 -8.29 1.11
C ALA A 87 -12.64 -9.44 0.70
N TRP A 88 -11.50 -9.55 1.37
CA TRP A 88 -10.54 -10.64 1.18
C TRP A 88 -9.76 -10.86 2.47
N ALA A 89 -9.16 -12.03 2.62
CA ALA A 89 -8.37 -12.37 3.79
C ALA A 89 -6.91 -12.55 3.40
N ARG A 90 -6.02 -12.10 4.28
CA ARG A 90 -4.62 -12.53 4.36
C ARG A 90 -4.34 -12.84 5.82
N PRO A 91 -4.63 -14.06 6.28
CA PRO A 91 -4.56 -14.42 7.69
C PRO A 91 -3.25 -13.95 8.34
N PRO A 92 -3.31 -13.34 9.54
CA PRO A 92 -4.49 -13.23 10.42
C PRO A 92 -5.41 -12.03 10.12
N ARG A 93 -5.23 -11.33 9.00
CA ARG A 93 -5.97 -10.11 8.67
C ARG A 93 -7.12 -10.34 7.70
N GLU A 94 -8.21 -9.61 7.92
CA GLU A 94 -9.37 -9.55 7.03
C GLU A 94 -9.55 -8.11 6.55
N TYR A 95 -9.64 -7.90 5.24
CA TYR A 95 -9.69 -6.60 4.61
C TYR A 95 -11.05 -6.36 3.97
N ARG A 96 -11.48 -5.10 3.94
CA ARG A 96 -12.71 -4.67 3.26
C ARG A 96 -12.52 -3.29 2.63
N VAL A 97 -12.98 -3.12 1.40
CA VAL A 97 -13.11 -1.78 0.82
C VAL A 97 -14.29 -1.07 1.48
N GLU A 98 -14.02 0.04 2.15
CA GLU A 98 -15.02 0.82 2.87
C GLU A 98 -15.45 2.07 2.10
N ASP A 99 -14.57 2.66 1.31
CA ASP A 99 -14.86 3.89 0.54
C ASP A 99 -14.01 3.94 -0.75
N LEU A 100 -14.53 4.60 -1.79
CA LEU A 100 -13.85 4.90 -3.07
C LEU A 100 -13.72 6.42 -3.33
N GLY A 101 -14.22 7.25 -2.43
CA GLY A 101 -14.23 8.71 -2.52
C GLY A 101 -13.52 9.39 -1.36
N ALA A 102 -12.73 8.65 -0.57
CA ALA A 102 -12.07 9.19 0.59
C ALA A 102 -11.01 10.24 0.23
N SER A 103 -10.53 10.98 1.22
CA SER A 103 -9.40 11.89 1.08
C SER A 103 -8.35 11.62 2.14
N ALA A 104 -7.09 11.83 1.81
CA ALA A 104 -5.97 11.72 2.73
C ALA A 104 -5.02 12.91 2.54
N GLU A 105 -4.54 13.46 3.64
CA GLU A 105 -3.53 14.51 3.66
C GLU A 105 -2.27 13.94 4.29
N THR A 106 -1.14 14.12 3.60
CA THR A 106 0.18 13.66 4.03
C THR A 106 1.22 14.74 3.70
N PRO A 107 2.46 14.63 4.19
CA PRO A 107 3.53 15.54 3.77
C PRO A 107 3.79 15.54 2.26
N ALA A 108 3.50 14.44 1.56
CA ALA A 108 3.58 14.36 0.10
C ALA A 108 2.46 15.11 -0.64
N GLY A 109 1.40 15.54 0.06
CA GLY A 109 0.31 16.33 -0.50
C GLY A 109 -1.09 15.88 -0.06
N ARG A 110 -2.10 16.45 -0.75
CA ARG A 110 -3.51 16.14 -0.54
C ARG A 110 -4.03 15.24 -1.66
N PHE A 111 -4.55 14.07 -1.29
CA PHE A 111 -5.11 13.08 -2.20
C PHE A 111 -6.62 13.00 -2.03
N THR A 112 -7.35 12.98 -3.15
CA THR A 112 -8.82 12.90 -3.19
C THR A 112 -9.25 11.75 -4.09
N GLY A 113 -10.45 11.20 -3.85
CA GLY A 113 -10.92 10.01 -4.57
C GLY A 113 -10.11 8.77 -4.20
N CYS A 114 -9.60 8.72 -2.97
CA CYS A 114 -8.83 7.60 -2.45
C CYS A 114 -9.74 6.39 -2.19
N LEU A 115 -9.18 5.22 -2.40
CA LEU A 115 -9.70 3.96 -1.89
C LEU A 115 -9.36 3.86 -0.40
N ARG A 116 -10.37 3.72 0.46
CA ARG A 116 -10.20 3.39 1.88
C ARG A 116 -10.48 1.91 2.11
N VAL A 117 -9.51 1.21 2.68
CA VAL A 117 -9.61 -0.20 3.06
C VAL A 117 -9.49 -0.31 4.56
N GLY A 118 -10.52 -0.81 5.23
CA GLY A 118 -10.43 -1.20 6.64
C GLY A 118 -9.92 -2.63 6.75
N TYR A 119 -9.27 -2.97 7.86
CA TYR A 119 -8.90 -4.34 8.18
C TYR A 119 -8.99 -4.67 9.67
N LEU A 120 -9.27 -5.93 9.96
CA LEU A 120 -9.27 -6.51 11.30
C LEU A 120 -8.07 -7.45 11.45
N ILE A 121 -7.50 -7.52 12.66
CA ILE A 121 -6.43 -8.45 13.04
C ILE A 121 -7.05 -9.51 13.95
N ALA A 122 -6.92 -10.79 13.59
CA ALA A 122 -7.53 -11.90 14.34
C ALA A 122 -9.02 -11.69 14.64
N ALA A 123 -9.80 -11.38 13.58
CA ALA A 123 -11.22 -11.02 13.67
C ALA A 123 -11.55 -9.82 14.60
N GLY A 124 -10.56 -8.98 14.89
CA GLY A 124 -10.67 -7.79 15.73
C GLY A 124 -10.08 -7.95 17.12
N ASP A 125 -9.76 -9.18 17.54
CA ASP A 125 -9.16 -9.48 18.85
C ASP A 125 -7.74 -8.91 18.96
N GLY A 126 -6.98 -8.92 17.86
CA GLY A 126 -5.64 -8.32 17.82
C GLY A 126 -5.63 -6.84 17.43
N GLY A 127 -6.80 -6.22 17.25
CA GLY A 127 -6.95 -4.84 16.82
C GLY A 127 -7.42 -4.67 15.37
N SER A 128 -7.23 -3.46 14.83
CA SER A 128 -7.72 -3.08 13.50
C SER A 128 -6.85 -2.02 12.86
N GLY A 129 -7.12 -1.70 11.60
CA GLY A 129 -6.50 -0.56 10.95
C GLY A 129 -7.17 -0.17 9.66
N GLU A 130 -6.62 0.85 9.02
CA GLU A 130 -7.10 1.33 7.73
C GLU A 130 -5.96 1.74 6.82
N ARG A 131 -6.21 1.64 5.51
CA ARG A 131 -5.29 1.99 4.44
C ARG A 131 -5.97 2.91 3.45
N PHE A 132 -5.25 3.95 3.04
CA PHE A 132 -5.68 4.87 2.00
C PHE A 132 -4.79 4.68 0.78
N TYR A 133 -5.40 4.42 -0.37
CA TYR A 133 -4.71 4.32 -1.64
C TYR A 133 -5.15 5.45 -2.57
N ALA A 134 -4.20 6.23 -3.08
CA ALA A 134 -4.47 7.28 -4.05
C ALA A 134 -4.46 6.72 -5.49
N PRO A 135 -5.40 7.15 -6.36
CA PRO A 135 -5.41 6.78 -7.76
C PRO A 135 -4.09 7.10 -8.47
N GLY A 136 -3.55 6.14 -9.23
CA GLY A 136 -2.32 6.28 -9.99
C GLY A 136 -1.04 6.32 -9.15
N LEU A 137 -1.12 6.09 -7.84
CA LEU A 137 0.03 6.16 -6.94
C LEU A 137 0.21 4.92 -6.07
N GLY A 138 -0.85 4.45 -5.40
CA GLY A 138 -0.71 3.39 -4.40
C GLY A 138 -1.02 3.87 -2.99
N LEU A 139 -0.46 3.18 -1.99
CA LEU A 139 -0.67 3.47 -0.58
C LEU A 139 -0.13 4.88 -0.24
N VAL A 140 -0.93 5.69 0.43
CA VAL A 140 -0.53 7.01 0.91
C VAL A 140 -0.54 7.12 2.43
N ARG A 141 -1.36 6.31 3.11
CA ARG A 141 -1.41 6.24 4.57
C ARG A 141 -1.90 4.88 5.04
N GLU A 142 -1.33 4.37 6.11
CA GLU A 142 -1.84 3.25 6.89
C GLU A 142 -1.80 3.59 8.37
N THR A 143 -2.87 3.27 9.09
CA THR A 143 -2.93 3.38 10.54
C THR A 143 -3.34 2.04 11.10
N CYS A 144 -2.58 1.53 12.05
CA CYS A 144 -2.81 0.25 12.69
C CYS A 144 -2.92 0.45 14.21
N ALA A 145 -4.08 0.13 14.76
CA ALA A 145 -4.33 0.01 16.19
C ALA A 145 -4.21 -1.47 16.58
N ASP A 146 -3.01 -2.03 16.42
CA ASP A 146 -2.65 -3.35 16.96
C ASP A 146 -2.41 -3.22 18.47
N GLU A 147 -2.86 -4.21 19.25
CA GLU A 147 -2.75 -4.14 20.72
C GLU A 147 -1.31 -4.19 21.23
N SER A 148 -0.40 -4.80 20.46
CA SER A 148 1.00 -5.01 20.83
C SER A 148 1.95 -4.02 20.16
N ASP A 149 1.71 -3.67 18.89
CA ASP A 149 2.59 -2.78 18.12
C ASP A 149 1.77 -1.83 17.21
N PRO A 150 1.08 -0.82 17.78
CA PRO A 150 0.36 0.16 16.98
C PRO A 150 1.35 1.01 16.17
N PHE A 151 0.97 1.34 14.94
CA PHE A 151 1.83 2.13 14.05
C PHE A 151 1.03 3.02 13.10
N GLU A 152 1.71 4.04 12.58
CA GLU A 152 1.26 4.86 11.47
C GLU A 152 2.33 4.87 10.38
N LEU A 153 1.94 4.64 9.14
CA LEU A 153 2.78 4.76 7.96
C LEU A 153 2.22 5.87 7.07
N VAL A 154 3.00 6.91 6.82
CA VAL A 154 2.56 8.11 6.09
C VAL A 154 3.49 8.40 4.94
N LEU A 155 2.95 8.58 3.73
CA LEU A 155 3.72 8.93 2.55
C LEU A 155 4.30 10.35 2.70
N THR A 156 5.63 10.44 2.66
CA THR A 156 6.38 11.70 2.77
C THR A 156 6.81 12.24 1.41
N ALA A 157 7.11 11.37 0.45
CA ALA A 157 7.45 11.77 -0.91
C ALA A 157 7.10 10.68 -1.93
N SER A 158 6.93 11.07 -3.19
CA SER A 158 6.82 10.14 -4.31
C SER A 158 7.55 10.68 -5.54
N SER A 159 8.09 9.78 -6.35
CA SER A 159 8.74 10.12 -7.61
C SER A 159 8.60 8.99 -8.63
N ARG A 160 8.83 9.33 -9.89
CA ARG A 160 8.83 8.38 -11.01
C ARG A 160 10.11 8.61 -11.81
N ALA A 161 10.93 7.57 -11.94
CA ALA A 161 12.08 7.59 -12.82
C ALA A 161 11.66 7.17 -14.23
N ASP A 162 12.27 7.78 -15.25
CA ASP A 162 12.19 7.28 -16.62
C ASP A 162 12.94 5.95 -16.70
N VAL A 163 12.18 4.85 -16.84
CA VAL A 163 12.76 3.54 -17.14
C VAL A 163 13.01 3.49 -18.64
N ARG A 164 14.28 3.72 -19.04
CA ARG A 164 14.73 3.60 -20.43
C ARG A 164 14.86 2.15 -20.88
#